data_AF-A0A520H1B2-F1
#
_entry.id   AF-A0A520H1B2-F1
#
_cell.length_a   1.000
_cell.length_b   1.000
_cell.length_c   1.000
_cell.angle_alpha   90.00
_cell.angle_beta   90.00
_cell.angle_gamma   90.00
#
_symmetry.space_group_name_H-M   'P 1'
#
loop_
_entity.id
_entity.type
_entity.pdbx_description
1 polymer ?
#
loop_
_entity_poly.entity_id
_entity_poly.type
_entity_poly.pdbx_seq_one_letter_code
_entity_poly.pdbx_strand_id
1 'polypeptide(L)'
;MGDADGSAAHPHLLRLVRGAPVQRNLSDAIHAICAVHGDHPGMVEEALNRLAQPAGHDWLVAVADGFTAERAYLSRLLAAVGPLPSTPGQSETASALVGERHTLEMLARSDRAGCATGAVAALLHDWVPIRRVLDVAAMRFGIDVVRPSFPAEPDTARIVATLGAPPSGERAVTFGAQQLFAQHRGLWSLLEARASARDDL
;
A
#
# COMPACT_ATOMS: atom_id res chain seq x y z
N MET A 1 -11.92 -10.93 0.80
CA MET A 1 -11.21 -10.17 1.85
C MET A 1 -12.19 -9.12 2.36
N GLY A 2 -12.31 -8.91 3.67
CA GLY A 2 -13.29 -7.97 4.21
C GLY A 2 -12.78 -6.54 4.15
N ASP A 3 -13.62 -5.59 3.74
CA ASP A 3 -13.31 -4.14 3.66
C ASP A 3 -12.82 -3.53 4.99
N ALA A 4 -13.06 -4.21 6.12
CA ALA A 4 -12.72 -3.73 7.47
C ALA A 4 -11.26 -3.95 7.88
N ASP A 5 -10.53 -4.85 7.21
CA ASP A 5 -9.21 -5.27 7.68
C ASP A 5 -8.10 -4.29 7.29
N GLY A 6 -8.25 -3.59 6.16
CA GLY A 6 -7.25 -2.68 5.59
C GLY A 6 -7.49 -1.18 5.82
N SER A 7 -7.12 -0.39 4.83
CA SER A 7 -7.15 1.07 4.81
C SER A 7 -8.56 1.65 4.73
N ALA A 8 -9.48 0.98 4.02
CA ALA A 8 -10.78 1.54 3.62
C ALA A 8 -11.64 2.08 4.79
N ALA A 9 -11.60 1.41 5.94
CA ALA A 9 -12.37 1.76 7.12
C ALA A 9 -11.60 2.65 8.12
N HIS A 10 -10.35 3.02 7.85
CA HIS A 10 -9.54 3.78 8.81
C HIS A 10 -10.05 5.23 8.95
N PRO A 11 -10.32 5.74 10.18
CA PRO A 11 -10.88 7.08 10.37
C PRO A 11 -10.07 8.20 9.73
N HIS A 12 -8.74 8.14 9.84
CA HIS A 12 -7.86 9.14 9.23
C HIS A 12 -7.91 9.16 7.70
N LEU A 13 -7.90 7.99 7.05
CA LEU A 13 -8.09 7.90 5.60
C LEU A 13 -9.43 8.51 5.19
N LEU A 14 -10.51 8.17 5.89
CA LEU A 14 -11.84 8.69 5.60
C LEU A 14 -11.89 10.22 5.73
N ARG A 15 -11.22 10.81 6.72
CA ARG A 15 -11.10 12.27 6.86
C ARG A 15 -10.32 12.92 5.72
N LEU A 16 -9.25 12.28 5.25
CA LEU A 16 -8.49 12.76 4.08
C LEU A 16 -9.31 12.73 2.79
N VAL A 17 -10.14 11.71 2.60
CA VAL A 17 -10.93 11.54 1.36
C VAL A 17 -12.23 12.34 1.35
N ARG A 18 -12.96 12.36 2.47
CA ARG A 18 -14.33 12.91 2.54
C ARG A 18 -14.40 14.29 3.20
N GLY A 19 -13.37 14.67 3.94
CA GLY A 19 -13.33 15.95 4.64
C GLY A 19 -12.77 17.09 3.79
N ALA A 20 -12.49 18.21 4.45
CA ALA A 20 -11.65 19.28 3.93
C ALA A 20 -10.27 19.19 4.61
N PRO A 21 -9.41 18.22 4.22
CA PRO A 21 -8.18 17.97 4.94
C PRO A 21 -7.25 19.19 4.87
N VAL A 22 -6.59 19.48 6.00
CA VAL A 22 -5.49 20.43 6.01
C VAL A 22 -4.41 19.92 5.06
N GLN A 23 -3.88 20.79 4.19
CA GLN A 23 -2.91 20.45 3.16
C GLN A 23 -1.68 19.69 3.72
N ARG A 24 -1.27 20.02 4.95
CA ARG A 24 -0.16 19.33 5.63
C ARG A 24 -0.42 17.85 5.90
N ASN A 25 -1.66 17.43 6.18
CA ASN A 25 -1.99 16.02 6.37
C ASN A 25 -1.95 15.24 5.05
N LEU A 26 -2.35 15.85 3.93
CA LEU A 26 -2.18 15.23 2.61
C LEU A 26 -0.68 15.08 2.28
N SER A 27 0.11 16.12 2.52
CA SER A 27 1.57 16.05 2.35
C SER A 27 2.17 14.92 3.20
N ASP A 28 1.77 14.82 4.48
CA ASP A 28 2.24 13.78 5.40
C ASP A 28 1.92 12.37 4.88
N ALA A 29 0.70 12.15 4.39
CA ALA A 29 0.29 10.89 3.79
C ALA A 29 1.10 10.55 2.54
N ILE A 30 1.33 11.50 1.63
CA ILE A 30 2.15 11.28 0.42
C ILE A 30 3.58 10.88 0.79
N HIS A 31 4.21 11.57 1.75
CA HIS A 31 5.55 11.23 2.21
C HIS A 31 5.61 9.82 2.82
N ALA A 32 4.64 9.47 3.69
CA ALA A 32 4.61 8.16 4.34
C ALA A 32 4.36 7.02 3.35
N ILE A 33 3.41 7.19 2.42
CA ILE A 33 3.14 6.20 1.36
C ILE A 33 4.37 6.06 0.45
N CYS A 34 5.06 7.16 0.12
CA CYS A 34 6.28 7.11 -0.66
C CYS A 34 7.44 6.42 0.07
N ALA A 35 7.57 6.59 1.39
CA ALA A 35 8.60 5.92 2.17
C ALA A 35 8.43 4.39 2.18
N VAL A 36 7.19 3.90 2.13
CA VAL A 36 6.86 2.46 2.14
C VAL A 36 6.81 1.85 0.74
N HIS A 37 6.22 2.54 -0.24
CA HIS A 37 5.90 1.99 -1.57
C HIS A 37 6.63 2.67 -2.74
N GLY A 38 7.42 3.72 -2.49
CA GLY A 38 8.09 4.50 -3.53
C GLY A 38 9.40 3.91 -4.05
N ASP A 39 10.07 3.08 -3.25
CA ASP A 39 11.35 2.46 -3.63
C ASP A 39 11.14 1.30 -4.62
N HIS A 40 12.18 1.04 -5.42
CA HIS A 40 12.25 -0.11 -6.32
C HIS A 40 13.55 -0.90 -6.06
N PRO A 41 13.52 -2.23 -5.90
CA PRO A 41 12.33 -3.10 -5.99
C PRO A 41 11.36 -2.89 -4.81
N GLY A 42 10.06 -2.95 -5.08
CA GLY A 42 9.02 -2.99 -4.05
C GLY A 42 8.57 -4.42 -3.77
N MET A 43 7.54 -4.57 -2.93
CA MET A 43 6.99 -5.88 -2.53
C MET A 43 6.64 -6.78 -3.73
N VAL A 44 6.07 -6.20 -4.80
CA VAL A 44 5.64 -6.94 -5.98
C VAL A 44 6.84 -7.47 -6.76
N GLU A 45 7.86 -6.63 -6.98
CA GLU A 45 9.08 -7.05 -7.66
C GLU A 45 9.88 -8.06 -6.85
N GLU A 46 9.92 -7.93 -5.52
CA GLU A 46 10.52 -8.92 -4.62
C GLU A 46 9.79 -10.27 -4.71
N ALA A 47 8.45 -10.27 -4.72
CA ALA A 47 7.65 -11.49 -4.88
C ALA A 47 7.84 -12.13 -6.27
N LEU A 48 7.92 -11.31 -7.32
CA LEU A 48 8.20 -11.75 -8.69
C LEU A 48 9.59 -12.38 -8.79
N ASN A 49 10.64 -11.70 -8.29
CA ASN A 49 12.02 -12.19 -8.34
C ASN A 49 12.22 -13.51 -7.59
N ARG A 50 11.50 -13.70 -6.48
CA ARG A 50 11.60 -14.94 -5.70
C ARG A 50 11.03 -16.15 -6.45
N LEU A 51 10.07 -15.93 -7.35
CA LEU A 51 9.43 -16.94 -8.21
C LEU A 51 8.92 -18.18 -7.43
N ALA A 52 8.56 -18.02 -6.15
CA ALA A 52 8.14 -19.14 -5.31
C ALA A 52 6.87 -19.85 -5.83
N GLN A 53 6.13 -19.21 -6.73
CA GLN A 53 4.82 -19.65 -7.21
C GLN A 53 4.68 -19.44 -8.73
N PRO A 54 5.14 -20.41 -9.56
CA PRO A 54 5.13 -20.26 -11.02
C PRO A 54 3.73 -19.99 -11.61
N ALA A 55 2.68 -20.52 -10.99
CA ALA A 55 1.29 -20.34 -11.44
C ALA A 55 0.81 -18.87 -11.39
N GLY A 56 1.46 -18.02 -10.59
CA GLY A 56 1.14 -16.60 -10.47
C GLY A 56 2.07 -15.68 -11.24
N HIS A 57 3.02 -16.20 -12.02
CA HIS A 57 4.07 -15.41 -12.66
C HIS A 57 3.52 -14.29 -13.55
N ASP A 58 2.70 -14.63 -14.55
CA ASP A 58 2.21 -13.64 -15.52
C ASP A 58 1.32 -12.58 -14.87
N TRP A 59 0.58 -12.98 -13.83
CA TRP A 59 -0.19 -12.04 -13.01
C TRP A 59 0.75 -11.10 -12.24
N LEU A 60 1.80 -11.61 -11.58
CA LEU A 60 2.78 -10.77 -10.88
C LEU A 60 3.51 -9.81 -11.82
N VAL A 61 3.84 -10.22 -13.05
CA VAL A 61 4.40 -9.33 -14.08
C VAL A 61 3.44 -8.17 -14.37
N ALA A 62 2.16 -8.47 -14.64
CA ALA A 62 1.16 -7.44 -14.90
C ALA A 62 0.92 -6.51 -13.70
N VAL A 63 1.02 -7.03 -12.47
CA VAL A 63 0.95 -6.21 -11.25
C VAL A 63 2.19 -5.32 -11.10
N ALA A 64 3.39 -5.82 -11.39
CA ALA A 64 4.64 -5.06 -11.31
C ALA A 64 4.67 -3.90 -12.33
N ASP A 65 4.17 -4.15 -13.54
CA ASP A 65 3.99 -3.10 -14.56
C ASP A 65 3.04 -2.01 -14.08
N GLY A 66 1.91 -2.41 -13.47
CA GLY A 66 0.97 -1.50 -12.84
C GLY A 66 1.62 -0.64 -11.75
N PHE A 67 2.36 -1.26 -10.82
CA PHE A 67 3.05 -0.54 -9.75
C PHE A 67 4.20 0.35 -10.22
N THR A 68 4.78 0.07 -11.39
CA THR A 68 5.73 1.00 -12.02
C THR A 68 5.06 2.32 -12.38
N ALA A 69 3.86 2.29 -12.94
CA ALA A 69 3.08 3.51 -13.21
C ALA A 69 2.65 4.22 -11.92
N GLU A 70 2.29 3.47 -10.88
CA GLU A 70 1.90 4.03 -9.59
C GLU A 70 3.07 4.72 -8.86
N ARG A 71 4.26 4.13 -8.87
CA ARG A 71 5.48 4.77 -8.32
C ARG A 71 5.80 6.06 -9.06
N ALA A 72 5.69 6.07 -10.40
CA ALA A 72 5.89 7.29 -11.17
C ALA A 72 4.89 8.39 -10.80
N TYR A 73 3.62 8.03 -10.55
CA TYR A 73 2.62 8.98 -10.05
C TYR A 73 2.96 9.48 -8.63
N LEU A 74 3.36 8.57 -7.75
CA LEU A 74 3.73 8.89 -6.37
C LEU A 74 4.95 9.81 -6.30
N SER A 75 5.96 9.61 -7.16
CA SER A 75 7.11 10.52 -7.28
C SER A 75 6.70 11.92 -7.75
N ARG A 76 5.75 12.04 -8.69
CA ARG A 76 5.20 13.34 -9.11
C ARG A 76 4.47 14.05 -7.97
N LEU A 77 3.68 13.30 -7.19
CA LEU A 77 3.01 13.84 -6.01
C LEU A 77 4.02 14.30 -4.96
N LEU A 78 5.04 13.47 -4.66
CA LEU A 78 6.08 13.81 -3.70
C LEU A 78 6.80 15.11 -4.07
N ALA A 79 7.13 15.29 -5.35
CA ALA A 79 7.74 16.52 -5.84
C ALA A 79 6.82 17.75 -5.68
N ALA A 80 5.50 17.56 -5.81
CA ALA A 80 4.51 18.63 -5.74
C ALA A 80 4.15 19.04 -4.30
N VAL A 81 4.14 18.10 -3.34
CA VAL A 81 3.77 18.38 -1.94
C VAL A 81 4.83 19.20 -1.19
N GLY A 82 6.07 19.17 -1.65
CA GLY A 82 7.18 19.88 -1.02
C GLY A 82 7.73 19.17 0.23
N PRO A 83 8.41 19.89 1.14
CA PRO A 83 9.10 19.29 2.27
C PRO A 83 8.14 18.63 3.27
N LEU A 84 8.62 17.56 3.92
CA LEU A 84 7.87 16.86 4.96
C LEU A 84 7.47 17.84 6.10
N PRO A 85 6.19 17.89 6.50
CA PRO A 85 5.77 18.77 7.60
C PRO A 85 6.48 18.43 8.91
N SER A 86 7.03 19.45 9.59
CA SER A 86 7.61 19.30 10.92
C SER A 86 6.55 18.86 11.93
N THR A 87 6.82 17.77 12.64
CA THR A 87 5.91 17.09 13.56
C THR A 87 6.75 16.50 14.69
N PRO A 88 6.34 16.59 15.97
CA PRO A 88 7.01 15.86 17.04
C PRO A 88 7.12 14.36 16.73
N GLY A 89 8.24 13.73 17.09
CA GLY A 89 8.46 12.30 16.86
C GLY A 89 8.84 11.92 15.42
N GLN A 90 9.55 12.80 14.69
CA GLN A 90 9.99 12.48 13.31
C GLN A 90 10.91 11.26 13.24
N SER A 91 11.85 11.12 14.18
CA SER A 91 12.79 10.00 14.23
C SER A 91 12.08 8.66 14.40
N GLU A 92 11.08 8.63 15.27
CA GLU A 92 10.26 7.47 15.58
C GLU A 92 9.37 7.14 14.38
N THR A 93 8.78 8.16 13.74
CA THR A 93 8.01 7.98 12.50
C THR A 93 8.89 7.38 11.40
N ALA A 94 10.07 7.94 11.16
CA ALA A 94 10.98 7.45 10.13
C ALA A 94 11.40 5.99 10.41
N SER A 95 11.67 5.65 11.67
CA SER A 95 12.00 4.28 12.07
C SER A 95 10.83 3.32 11.87
N ALA A 96 9.61 3.74 12.18
CA ALA A 96 8.39 2.95 11.96
C ALA A 96 8.16 2.67 10.47
N LEU A 97 8.33 3.67 9.60
CA LEU A 97 8.17 3.52 8.15
C LEU A 97 9.22 2.57 7.55
N VAL A 98 10.48 2.63 8.03
CA VAL A 98 11.53 1.67 7.65
C VAL A 98 11.16 0.25 8.11
N GLY A 99 10.65 0.10 9.33
CA GLY A 99 10.21 -1.20 9.85
C GLY A 99 9.03 -1.79 9.08
N GLU A 100 8.07 -0.95 8.68
CA GLU A 100 6.93 -1.36 7.87
C GLU A 100 7.40 -1.84 6.49
N ARG A 101 8.23 -1.06 5.79
CA ARG A 101 8.79 -1.46 4.49
C ARG A 101 9.55 -2.79 4.59
N HIS A 102 10.40 -2.93 5.60
CA HIS A 102 11.13 -4.18 5.83
C HIS A 102 10.17 -5.37 6.08
N THR A 103 9.06 -5.15 6.78
CA THR A 103 8.03 -6.18 6.98
C THR A 103 7.40 -6.59 5.64
N LEU A 104 7.12 -5.64 4.75
CA LEU A 104 6.61 -5.92 3.40
C LEU A 104 7.60 -6.72 2.56
N GLU A 105 8.90 -6.37 2.61
CA GLU A 105 9.97 -7.13 1.95
C GLU A 105 10.02 -8.58 2.46
N MET A 106 9.92 -8.78 3.78
CA MET A 106 9.91 -10.11 4.39
C MET A 106 8.68 -10.94 3.99
N LEU A 107 7.50 -10.31 3.87
CA LEU A 107 6.30 -10.96 3.35
C LEU A 107 6.47 -11.38 1.88
N ALA A 108 7.03 -10.51 1.04
CA ALA A 108 7.31 -10.81 -0.36
C ALA A 108 8.28 -11.98 -0.55
N ARG A 109 9.25 -12.12 0.35
CA ARG A 109 10.28 -13.17 0.33
C ARG A 109 9.87 -14.48 1.00
N SER A 110 8.61 -14.60 1.45
CA SER A 110 8.14 -15.79 2.16
C SER A 110 8.17 -17.05 1.28
N ASP A 111 8.79 -18.12 1.78
CA ASP A 111 8.81 -19.44 1.13
C ASP A 111 7.49 -20.21 1.25
N ARG A 112 6.55 -19.72 2.07
CA ARG A 112 5.24 -20.36 2.23
C ARG A 112 4.42 -20.11 0.97
N ALA A 113 4.22 -21.14 0.16
CA ALA A 113 3.39 -21.09 -1.04
C ALA A 113 2.02 -20.47 -0.72
N GLY A 114 1.69 -19.38 -1.41
CA GLY A 114 0.47 -18.59 -1.22
C GLY A 114 0.67 -17.29 -0.44
N CYS A 115 1.68 -17.20 0.45
CA CYS A 115 1.85 -16.06 1.36
C CYS A 115 2.12 -14.75 0.62
N ALA A 116 3.18 -14.69 -0.20
CA ALA A 116 3.52 -13.49 -0.97
C ALA A 116 2.39 -13.09 -1.93
N THR A 117 1.70 -14.06 -2.53
CA THR A 117 0.57 -13.80 -3.43
C THR A 117 -0.65 -13.25 -2.70
N GLY A 118 -0.97 -13.80 -1.52
CA GLY A 118 -2.03 -13.26 -0.66
C GLY A 118 -1.74 -11.82 -0.24
N ALA A 119 -0.48 -11.51 0.06
CA ALA A 119 -0.06 -10.16 0.38
C ALA A 119 -0.16 -9.22 -0.84
N VAL A 120 0.30 -9.62 -2.04
CA VAL A 120 0.15 -8.80 -3.26
C VAL A 120 -1.32 -8.62 -3.66
N ALA A 121 -2.17 -9.64 -3.51
CA ALA A 121 -3.60 -9.53 -3.77
C ALA A 121 -4.28 -8.57 -2.77
N ALA A 122 -3.91 -8.64 -1.50
CA ALA A 122 -4.34 -7.66 -0.49
C ALA A 122 -3.87 -6.25 -0.85
N LEU A 123 -2.67 -6.11 -1.43
CA LEU A 123 -2.10 -4.82 -1.81
C LEU A 123 -2.91 -4.20 -2.93
N LEU A 124 -3.23 -4.94 -3.98
CA LEU A 124 -4.13 -4.48 -5.05
C LEU A 124 -5.48 -4.01 -4.51
N HIS A 125 -6.08 -4.80 -3.61
CA HIS A 125 -7.36 -4.47 -3.01
C HIS A 125 -7.29 -3.19 -2.16
N ASP A 126 -6.30 -3.12 -1.27
CA ASP A 126 -6.16 -1.98 -0.35
C ASP A 126 -5.58 -0.73 -1.02
N TRP A 127 -4.98 -0.88 -2.19
CA TRP A 127 -4.51 0.25 -2.97
C TRP A 127 -5.68 1.11 -3.48
N VAL A 128 -6.88 0.55 -3.66
CA VAL A 128 -8.06 1.31 -4.09
C VAL A 128 -8.40 2.46 -3.14
N PRO A 129 -8.59 2.25 -1.81
CA PRO A 129 -8.79 3.35 -0.87
C PRO A 129 -7.54 4.24 -0.71
N ILE A 130 -6.32 3.69 -0.73
CA ILE A 130 -5.07 4.49 -0.69
C ILE A 130 -5.04 5.47 -1.87
N ARG A 131 -5.37 4.99 -3.08
CA ARG A 131 -5.38 5.78 -4.31
C ARG A 131 -6.33 6.96 -4.23
N ARG A 132 -7.46 6.84 -3.53
CA ARG A 132 -8.37 7.98 -3.31
C ARG A 132 -7.70 9.13 -2.57
N VAL A 133 -6.82 8.84 -1.58
CA VAL A 133 -6.03 9.88 -0.90
C VAL A 133 -5.03 10.50 -1.86
N LEU A 134 -4.35 9.68 -2.67
CA LEU A 134 -3.40 10.17 -3.68
C LEU A 134 -4.08 11.10 -4.70
N ASP A 135 -5.29 10.75 -5.14
CA ASP A 135 -6.05 11.53 -6.12
C ASP A 135 -6.60 12.83 -5.51
N VAL A 136 -7.02 12.82 -4.24
CA VAL A 136 -7.37 14.06 -3.51
C VAL A 136 -6.14 14.97 -3.38
N ALA A 137 -4.97 14.40 -3.08
CA ALA A 137 -3.73 15.16 -3.08
C ALA A 137 -3.43 15.71 -4.48
N ALA A 138 -3.53 14.91 -5.54
CA ALA A 138 -3.29 15.35 -6.90
C ALA A 138 -4.14 16.57 -7.28
N MET A 139 -5.46 16.50 -7.01
CA MET A 139 -6.37 17.64 -7.22
C MET A 139 -5.95 18.86 -6.39
N ARG A 140 -5.55 18.66 -5.13
CA ARG A 140 -5.15 19.75 -4.22
C ARG A 140 -3.87 20.45 -4.65
N PHE A 141 -2.92 19.70 -5.21
CA PHE A 141 -1.58 20.16 -5.61
C PHE A 141 -1.45 20.42 -7.12
N GLY A 142 -2.54 20.33 -7.88
CA GLY A 142 -2.56 20.63 -9.32
C GLY A 142 -1.85 19.60 -10.20
N ILE A 143 -1.85 18.32 -9.79
CA ILE A 143 -1.31 17.20 -10.56
C ILE A 143 -2.45 16.44 -11.23
N ASP A 144 -2.26 16.07 -12.48
CA ASP A 144 -3.23 15.27 -13.23
C ASP A 144 -3.41 13.89 -12.60
N VAL A 145 -4.68 13.53 -12.35
CA VAL A 145 -5.06 12.21 -11.86
C VAL A 145 -4.86 11.18 -12.97
N VAL A 146 -3.98 10.21 -12.73
CA VAL A 146 -3.75 9.08 -13.63
C VAL A 146 -4.64 7.91 -13.23
N ARG A 147 -5.16 7.17 -14.21
CA ARG A 147 -5.91 5.94 -13.91
C ARG A 147 -4.93 4.80 -13.58
N PRO A 148 -5.10 4.07 -12.47
CA PRO A 148 -4.30 2.88 -12.20
C PRO A 148 -4.53 1.82 -13.30
N SER A 149 -3.46 1.14 -13.68
CA SER A 149 -3.49 0.05 -14.67
C SER A 149 -3.10 -1.26 -13.97
N PHE A 150 -4.08 -1.90 -13.34
CA PHE A 150 -3.91 -3.20 -12.68
C PHE A 150 -4.67 -4.31 -13.43
N PRO A 151 -4.29 -5.59 -13.21
CA PRO A 151 -5.09 -6.71 -13.67
C PRO A 151 -6.54 -6.63 -13.19
N ALA A 152 -7.45 -7.22 -13.95
CA ALA A 152 -8.86 -7.24 -13.58
C ALA A 152 -9.08 -8.03 -12.29
N GLU A 153 -10.10 -7.66 -11.52
CA GLU A 153 -10.46 -8.34 -10.27
C GLU A 153 -10.67 -9.87 -10.45
N PRO A 154 -11.34 -10.35 -11.52
CA PRO A 154 -11.48 -11.79 -11.75
C PRO A 154 -10.15 -12.53 -11.94
N ASP A 155 -9.14 -11.89 -12.52
CA ASP A 155 -7.81 -12.49 -12.70
C ASP A 155 -7.11 -12.67 -11.36
N THR A 156 -7.20 -11.65 -10.50
CA THR A 156 -6.67 -11.72 -9.13
C THR A 156 -7.38 -12.79 -8.31
N ALA A 157 -8.71 -12.85 -8.38
CA ALA A 157 -9.50 -13.87 -7.69
C ALA A 157 -9.16 -15.29 -8.14
N ARG A 158 -8.94 -15.49 -9.45
CA ARG A 158 -8.54 -16.79 -10.02
C ARG A 158 -7.17 -17.25 -9.50
N ILE A 159 -6.19 -16.35 -9.44
CA ILE A 159 -4.85 -16.69 -8.92
C ILE A 159 -4.91 -17.02 -7.43
N VAL A 160 -5.63 -16.22 -6.64
CA VAL A 160 -5.86 -16.46 -5.21
C VAL A 160 -6.53 -17.82 -4.99
N ALA A 161 -7.57 -18.15 -5.74
CA ALA A 161 -8.26 -19.44 -5.65
C ALA A 161 -7.36 -20.62 -6.06
N THR A 162 -6.55 -20.45 -7.11
CA THR A 162 -5.62 -21.49 -7.59
C THR A 162 -4.58 -21.84 -6.53
N LEU A 163 -3.98 -20.83 -5.91
CA LEU A 163 -2.92 -21.00 -4.90
C LEU A 163 -3.50 -21.36 -3.52
N GLY A 164 -4.75 -20.99 -3.27
CA GLY A 164 -5.51 -21.33 -2.06
C GLY A 164 -6.17 -22.71 -2.10
N ALA A 165 -6.19 -23.42 -3.23
CA ALA A 165 -6.89 -24.71 -3.35
C ALA A 165 -6.49 -25.77 -2.29
N PRO A 166 -5.21 -25.95 -1.91
CA PRO A 166 -4.86 -26.83 -0.80
C PRO A 166 -5.05 -26.12 0.56
N PRO A 167 -5.44 -26.82 1.64
CA PRO A 167 -5.65 -26.20 2.97
C PRO A 167 -4.42 -25.49 3.58
N SER A 168 -3.20 -25.88 3.17
CA SER A 168 -1.98 -25.15 3.54
C SER A 168 -1.83 -23.85 2.76
N GLY A 169 -2.21 -23.84 1.48
CA GLY A 169 -2.19 -22.67 0.61
C GLY A 169 -3.23 -21.64 1.02
N GLU A 170 -4.46 -22.05 1.33
CA GLU A 170 -5.52 -21.15 1.82
C GLU A 170 -5.07 -20.36 3.06
N ARG A 171 -4.47 -21.06 4.03
CA ARG A 171 -3.94 -20.43 5.26
C ARG A 171 -2.78 -19.50 4.97
N ALA A 172 -1.88 -19.86 4.07
CA ALA A 172 -0.75 -19.02 3.71
C ALA A 172 -1.19 -17.75 2.98
N VAL A 173 -2.11 -17.86 2.01
CA VAL A 173 -2.74 -16.73 1.31
C VAL A 173 -3.42 -15.81 2.32
N THR A 174 -4.25 -16.37 3.20
CA THR A 174 -4.97 -15.59 4.22
C THR A 174 -4.02 -14.89 5.17
N PHE A 175 -2.96 -15.57 5.61
CA PHE A 175 -1.94 -14.99 6.47
C PHE A 175 -1.23 -13.81 5.77
N GLY A 176 -0.75 -13.99 4.54
CA GLY A 176 -0.06 -12.93 3.80
C GLY A 176 -0.95 -11.69 3.61
N ALA A 177 -2.22 -11.92 3.30
CA ALA A 177 -3.22 -10.86 3.19
C ALA A 177 -3.44 -10.09 4.50
N GLN A 178 -3.66 -10.80 5.59
CA GLN A 178 -3.88 -10.20 6.91
C GLN A 178 -2.68 -9.41 7.39
N GLN A 179 -1.46 -9.90 7.14
CA GLN A 179 -0.25 -9.18 7.51
C GLN A 179 -0.11 -7.86 6.76
N LEU A 180 -0.41 -7.84 5.45
CA LEU A 180 -0.40 -6.59 4.70
C LEU A 180 -1.45 -5.60 5.24
N PHE A 181 -2.69 -6.03 5.41
CA PHE A 181 -3.76 -5.16 5.92
C PHE A 181 -3.40 -4.58 7.29
N ALA A 182 -2.79 -5.38 8.17
CA ALA A 182 -2.29 -4.91 9.45
C ALA A 182 -1.20 -3.83 9.30
N GLN A 183 -0.26 -3.97 8.35
CA GLN A 183 0.76 -2.95 8.08
C GLN A 183 0.12 -1.64 7.63
N HIS A 184 -0.76 -1.67 6.61
CA HIS A 184 -1.42 -0.47 6.13
C HIS A 184 -2.31 0.19 7.20
N ARG A 185 -3.00 -0.60 8.03
CA ARG A 185 -3.75 -0.06 9.17
C ARG A 185 -2.82 0.65 10.17
N GLY A 186 -1.66 0.07 10.42
CA GLY A 186 -0.60 0.66 11.23
C GLY A 186 -0.09 1.99 10.66
N LEU A 187 0.17 2.05 9.35
CA LEU A 187 0.55 3.27 8.63
C LEU A 187 -0.45 4.40 8.85
N TRP A 188 -1.74 4.11 8.68
CA TRP A 188 -2.79 5.11 8.88
C TRP A 188 -2.94 5.53 10.34
N SER A 189 -2.72 4.63 11.29
CA SER A 189 -2.70 4.96 12.72
C SER A 189 -1.52 5.87 13.08
N LEU A 190 -0.36 5.64 12.47
CA LEU A 190 0.82 6.50 12.61
C LEU A 190 0.54 7.91 12.06
N LEU A 191 -0.04 8.01 10.86
CA LEU A 191 -0.45 9.29 10.26
C LEU A 191 -1.52 10.02 11.09
N GLU A 192 -2.48 9.28 11.66
CA GLU A 192 -3.47 9.84 12.57
C GLU A 192 -2.82 10.44 13.82
N ALA A 193 -1.90 9.71 14.46
CA ALA A 193 -1.18 10.19 15.63
C ALA A 193 -0.36 11.45 15.32
N ARG A 194 0.25 11.52 14.13
CA ARG A 194 0.99 12.69 13.66
C ARG A 194 0.09 13.90 13.44
N ALA A 195 -1.09 13.71 12.83
CA ALA A 195 -2.09 14.76 12.72
C ALA A 195 -2.56 15.23 14.10
N SER A 196 -2.78 14.30 15.04
CA SER A 196 -3.13 14.65 16.43
C SER A 196 -2.06 15.49 17.12
N ALA A 197 -0.77 15.14 16.94
CA ALA A 197 0.34 15.87 17.54
C ALA A 197 0.51 17.31 17.00
N ARG A 198 -0.20 17.65 15.92
CA ARG A 198 -0.24 18.99 15.31
C ARG A 198 -1.57 19.72 15.51
N ASP A 199 -2.51 19.13 16.26
CA ASP A 199 -3.89 19.59 16.42
C ASP A 199 -4.67 19.70 15.08
N ASP A 200 -4.47 18.71 14.20
CA ASP A 200 -5.06 18.65 12.84
C ASP A 200 -6.22 17.65 12.65
N LEU A 201 -6.73 17.04 13.72
CA LEU A 201 -7.68 15.94 13.60
C LEU A 201 -9.08 16.35 13.15
#